data_AF-A0A0B7C0L5-F1
#
_entry.id   AF-A0A0B7C0L5-F1
#
_cell.length_a   1.000
_cell.length_b   1.000
_cell.length_c   1.000
_cell.angle_alpha   90.00
_cell.angle_beta   90.00
_cell.angle_gamma   90.00
#
_symmetry.space_group_name_H-M   'P 1'
#
loop_
_entity.id
_entity.type
_entity.pdbx_description
1 polymer ?
#
loop_
_entity_poly.entity_id
_entity_poly.type
_entity_poly.pdbx_seq_one_letter_code
_entity_poly.pdbx_strand_id
1 'polypeptide(L)' 'REHAALEPRHLGGRAIIVKSFARIHETNLKKQGMLPLTFADASDYDKVRPDDKVTLKGLTKLAPGSTVIAV' A
#
# COMPACT_ATOMS: atom_id res chain seq x y z
N ARG A 1 5.95 -10.51 12.51
CA ARG A 1 5.49 -9.95 13.81
C ARG A 1 4.42 -8.89 13.52
N GLU A 2 3.38 -8.76 14.33
CA GLU A 2 2.30 -7.78 14.08
C GLU A 2 2.76 -6.33 14.21
N HIS A 3 3.78 -6.09 15.05
CA HIS A 3 4.43 -4.78 15.20
C HIS A 3 4.88 -4.14 13.87
N ALA A 4 5.26 -4.95 12.88
CA ALA A 4 5.63 -4.47 11.55
C ALA A 4 4.47 -3.77 10.80
N ALA A 5 3.23 -3.93 11.24
CA ALA A 5 2.07 -3.18 10.72
C ALA A 5 1.64 -2.05 11.66
N LEU A 6 1.80 -2.23 12.98
CA LEU A 6 1.46 -1.22 14.00
C LEU A 6 2.40 -0.02 13.94
N GLU A 7 3.71 -0.24 13.85
CA GLU A 7 4.72 0.82 13.88
C GLU A 7 4.58 1.80 12.71
N PRO A 8 4.47 1.35 11.43
CA PRO A 8 4.25 2.28 10.32
C PRO A 8 2.97 3.10 10.48
N ARG A 9 1.90 2.47 10.98
CA ARG A 9 0.62 3.15 11.20
C ARG A 9 0.70 4.19 12.31
N HIS A 10 1.40 3.88 13.39
CA HIS A 10 1.62 4.76 14.53
C HIS A 10 2.42 6.00 14.12
N LEU A 11 3.45 5.83 13.28
CA LEU A 11 4.28 6.90 12.74
C LEU A 11 3.61 7.71 11.61
N GLY A 12 2.31 7.54 11.38
CA GLY A 12 1.55 8.33 10.42
C GLY A 12 1.48 7.76 9.00
N GLY A 13 2.05 6.57 8.75
CA GLY A 13 1.88 5.84 7.51
C GLY A 13 0.40 5.61 7.15
N ARG A 14 0.13 5.49 5.85
CA ARG A 14 -1.24 5.33 5.30
C ARG A 14 -1.34 4.17 4.31
N ALA A 15 -0.33 4.02 3.46
CA ALA A 15 -0.27 2.96 2.46
C ALA A 15 1.14 2.35 2.43
N ILE A 16 1.20 1.09 2.03
CA ILE A 16 2.45 0.41 1.67
C ILE A 16 2.23 -0.13 0.25
N ILE A 17 3.11 0.27 -0.68
CA ILE A 17 3.02 -0.11 -2.10
C ILE A 17 4.26 -0.92 -2.46
N VAL A 18 4.08 -2.16 -2.90
CA VAL A 18 5.18 -3.12 -3.15
C VAL A 18 4.90 -3.98 -4.39
N LYS A 19 5.90 -4.71 -4.88
CA LYS A 19 5.69 -5.70 -5.97
C LYS A 19 4.85 -6.90 -5.49
N SER A 20 5.04 -7.35 -4.25
CA SER A 20 4.28 -8.45 -3.65
C SER A 20 4.35 -8.41 -2.11
N PHE A 21 3.40 -9.07 -1.44
CA PHE A 21 3.38 -9.21 0.01
C PHE A 21 3.52 -10.67 0.46
N ALA A 22 4.12 -10.86 1.63
CA ALA A 22 3.95 -12.09 2.39
C ALA A 22 2.54 -12.11 3.03
N ARG A 23 1.83 -13.25 2.90
CA ARG A 23 0.42 -13.44 3.30
C ARG A 23 0.07 -12.91 4.71
N ILE A 24 0.92 -13.21 5.69
CA ILE A 24 0.69 -12.81 7.09
C ILE A 24 0.89 -11.30 7.27
N HIS A 25 1.89 -10.72 6.61
CA HIS A 25 2.16 -9.29 6.73
C HIS A 25 1.06 -8.45 6.10
N GLU A 26 0.58 -8.85 4.91
CA GLU A 26 -0.56 -8.21 4.24
C GLU A 26 -1.81 -8.18 5.13
N THR A 27 -2.11 -9.32 5.76
CA THR A 27 -3.26 -9.44 6.67
C THR A 27 -3.14 -8.49 7.87
N ASN A 28 -1.94 -8.39 8.45
CA ASN A 28 -1.71 -7.49 9.58
C ASN A 28 -1.85 -6.02 9.17
N LEU A 29 -1.34 -5.63 8.00
CA LEU A 29 -1.50 -4.26 7.47
C LEU A 29 -2.99 -3.90 7.31
N LYS A 30 -3.79 -4.80 6.73
CA LYS A 30 -5.25 -4.62 6.61
C LYS A 30 -5.90 -4.44 7.97
N LYS A 31 -5.55 -5.28 8.96
CA LYS A 31 -6.07 -5.18 10.34
C LYS A 31 -5.74 -3.86 11.03
N GLN A 32 -4.58 -3.28 10.73
CA GLN A 32 -4.13 -2.00 11.31
C GLN A 32 -4.64 -0.77 10.53
N GLY A 33 -5.56 -0.94 9.58
CA GLY A 33 -6.15 0.15 8.82
C GLY A 33 -5.17 0.82 7.85
N MET A 34 -4.13 0.09 7.42
CA MET A 34 -3.24 0.50 6.35
C MET A 34 -3.76 0.01 5.00
N LEU A 35 -3.37 0.67 3.91
CA LEU A 35 -3.63 0.21 2.54
C LEU A 35 -2.43 -0.57 2.00
N PRO A 36 -2.40 -1.92 2.07
CA PRO A 36 -1.44 -2.70 1.32
C PRO A 36 -1.86 -2.76 -0.14
N LEU A 37 -1.08 -2.14 -1.02
CA LEU A 37 -1.31 -2.11 -2.45
C LEU A 37 -0.14 -2.78 -3.17
N THR A 38 -0.44 -3.48 -4.25
CA THR A 38 0.57 -4.00 -5.17
C THR A 38 0.53 -3.24 -6.48
N PHE A 39 1.68 -3.09 -7.12
CA PHE A 39 1.70 -2.61 -8.50
C PHE A 39 0.97 -3.61 -9.41
N ALA A 40 0.14 -3.10 -10.33
CA ALA A 40 -0.48 -3.92 -11.36
C ALA A 40 0.56 -4.43 -12.36
N ASP A 41 1.57 -3.60 -12.67
CA ASP A 41 2.78 -3.96 -13.39
C ASP A 41 4.00 -3.78 -12.47
N ALA A 42 4.74 -4.86 -12.21
CA ALA A 42 5.90 -4.83 -11.31
C ALA A 42 7.03 -3.91 -11.78
N SER A 43 7.09 -3.55 -13.07
CA SER A 43 8.08 -2.60 -13.62
C SER A 43 7.79 -1.14 -13.26
N ASP A 44 6.54 -0.81 -12.88
CA ASP A 44 6.18 0.55 -12.44
C ASP A 44 6.90 0.97 -11.16
N TYR A 45 7.35 0.01 -10.36
CA TYR A 45 8.18 0.29 -9.18
C TYR A 45 9.44 1.09 -9.55
N ASP A 46 10.05 0.80 -10.70
CA ASP A 46 11.30 1.42 -11.11
C ASP A 46 11.09 2.88 -11.60
N LYS A 47 9.82 3.30 -11.76
CA LYS A 47 9.43 4.67 -12.10
C LYS A 47 9.31 5.58 -10.87
N VAL A 48 9.19 5.01 -9.66
CA VAL A 48 8.97 5.76 -8.42
C VAL A 48 10.31 6.17 -7.80
N ARG A 49 10.47 7.46 -7.52
CA ARG A 49 11.66 8.05 -6.90
C ARG A 49 11.39 8.43 -5.43
N PRO A 50 12.41 8.46 -4.56
CA PRO A 50 12.22 8.77 -3.13
C PRO A 50 11.61 10.15 -2.84
N ASP A 51 11.77 11.10 -3.76
CA ASP A 51 11.28 12.48 -3.67
C ASP A 51 9.90 12.69 -4.32
N ASP A 52 9.33 11.65 -4.95
CA ASP A 52 8.00 11.74 -5.55
C ASP A 52 6.91 11.93 -4.50
N LYS A 53 5.93 12.76 -4.85
CA LYS A 53 4.68 12.88 -4.09
C LYS A 53 3.60 12.08 -4.78
N VAL A 54 3.11 11.06 -4.10
CA VAL A 54 2.11 10.13 -4.65
C VAL A 54 0.72 10.50 -4.15
N THR A 55 -0.22 10.66 -5.09
CA THR A 55 -1.66 10.79 -4.81
C THR A 55 -2.39 9.51 -5.19
N LEU A 56 -3.07 8.89 -4.23
CA LEU A 56 -3.93 7.73 -4.47
C LEU A 56 -5.36 8.17 -4.78
N LYS A 57 -5.79 7.99 -6.03
CA LYS A 57 -7.14 8.31 -6.51
C LYS A 57 -8.03 7.07 -6.53
N GLY A 58 -9.33 7.28 -6.31
CA GLY A 58 -10.35 6.22 -6.37
C GLY A 58 -10.67 5.53 -5.04
N LEU A 59 -10.05 5.95 -3.93
CA LEU A 59 -10.24 5.31 -2.61
C LEU A 59 -11.69 5.33 -2.10
N THR A 60 -12.48 6.35 -2.44
CA THR A 60 -13.90 6.44 -2.04
C THR A 60 -14.80 5.42 -2.75
N LYS A 61 -14.32 4.78 -3.82
CA LYS A 61 -15.03 3.76 -4.60
C LYS A 61 -14.36 2.39 -4.50
N LEU A 62 -13.52 2.19 -3.48
CA LEU A 62 -12.77 0.96 -3.31
C LEU A 62 -13.71 -0.24 -3.11
N ALA A 63 -13.52 -1.27 -3.93
CA ALA A 63 -14.25 -2.52 -3.89
C ALA A 63 -13.30 -3.70 -4.19
N PRO A 64 -13.67 -4.95 -3.83
CA PRO A 64 -12.89 -6.12 -4.22
C PRO A 64 -12.65 -6.16 -5.74
N GLY A 65 -11.39 -6.37 -6.15
CA GLY A 65 -10.98 -6.39 -7.56
C GLY A 65 -10.84 -5.01 -8.23
N SER A 66 -11.22 -3.91 -7.56
CA SER A 66 -10.99 -2.57 -8.09
C SER A 66 -9.52 -2.16 -8.01
N THR A 67 -9.12 -1.22 -8.88
CA THR A 67 -7.76 -0.68 -8.92
C THR A 67 -7.72 0.75 -8.38
N VAL A 68 -6.63 1.10 -7.70
CA VAL A 68 -6.32 2.46 -7.24
C VAL A 68 -5.30 3.06 -8.20
N ILE A 69 -5.50 4.31 -8.62
CA ILE A 69 -4.57 5.00 -9.51
C ILE A 69 -3.63 5.85 -8.66
N ALA A 70 -2.32 5.65 -8.82
CA ALA A 70 -1.29 6.51 -8.27
C ALA A 70 -0.87 7.54 -9.34
N VAL A 71 -0.84 8.82 -8.97
CA VAL A 71 -0.31 9.93 -9.80
C VAL A 71 0.61 10.82 -9.00
#